data_AF-A0A4Z2ESL3-F1
#
_entry.id   AF-A0A4Z2ESL3-F1
#
_cell.length_a   1.000
_cell.length_b   1.000
_cell.length_c   1.000
_cell.angle_alpha   90.00
_cell.angle_beta   90.00
_cell.angle_gamma   90.00
#
_symmetry.space_group_name_H-M   'P 1'
#
loop_
_entity.id
_entity.type
_entity.pdbx_description
1 polymer ?
#
loop_
_entity_poly.entity_id
_entity_poly.type
_entity_poly.pdbx_seq_one_letter_code
_entity_poly.pdbx_strand_id
1 'polypeptide(L)' 'MIIGEDPRFLMRNNQGVLTLNIRKPSTFDGGRYCCRAVNDLGQDEVECRLEVRAVQEKGVEEKK' A
#
# COMPACT_ATOMS: atom_id res chain seq x y z
N MET A 1 -2.94 -12.44 3.90
CA MET A 1 -3.27 -12.28 2.47
C MET A 1 -2.01 -11.81 1.78
N ILE A 2 -1.50 -12.56 0.80
CA ILE A 2 -0.35 -12.14 -0.02
C ILE A 2 -0.92 -11.27 -1.14
N ILE A 3 -0.46 -10.03 -1.24
CA ILE A 3 -0.92 -9.06 -2.22
C ILE A 3 -0.29 -9.40 -3.58
N GLY A 4 -0.82 -10.39 -4.31
CA GLY A 4 -0.18 -10.89 -5.54
C GLY A 4 -1.09 -11.08 -6.75
N GLU A 5 -2.41 -11.24 -6.56
CA GLU A 5 -3.32 -11.63 -7.65
C GLU A 5 -4.10 -10.45 -8.25
N ASP A 6 -4.20 -9.33 -7.54
CA ASP A 6 -4.94 -8.15 -8.00
C ASP A 6 -4.03 -7.22 -8.82
N PRO A 7 -4.36 -6.93 -10.10
CA PRO A 7 -3.56 -6.06 -10.97
C PRO A 7 -3.48 -4.59 -10.49
N ARG A 8 -4.30 -4.21 -9.52
CA ARG A 8 -4.19 -2.92 -8.81
C ARG A 8 -2.89 -2.82 -8.00
N PHE A 9 -2.41 -3.93 -7.48
CA PHE A 9 -1.24 -4.00 -6.62
C PHE A 9 -0.07 -4.59 -7.40
N LEU A 10 0.87 -3.74 -7.78
CA LEU A 10 2.04 -4.16 -8.54
C LEU A 10 3.25 -4.24 -7.63
N MET A 11 3.79 -5.44 -7.49
CA MET A 11 5.06 -5.67 -6.81
C MET A 11 6.20 -5.70 -7.83
N ARG A 12 7.30 -5.02 -7.50
CA ARG A 12 8.55 -5.06 -8.27
C ARG A 12 9.72 -5.29 -7.33
N ASN A 13 10.61 -6.19 -7.69
CA ASN A 13 11.89 -6.38 -7.01
C ASN A 13 13.01 -5.91 -7.95
N ASN A 14 13.80 -4.92 -7.53
CA ASN A 14 14.95 -4.45 -8.28
C ASN A 14 16.13 -4.23 -7.34
N GLN A 15 17.27 -4.86 -7.65
CA GLN A 15 18.53 -4.70 -6.89
C GLN A 15 18.37 -4.85 -5.37
N GLY A 16 17.53 -5.80 -4.93
CA GLY A 16 17.32 -6.07 -3.50
C GLY A 16 16.25 -5.20 -2.82
N VAL A 17 15.58 -4.32 -3.57
CA VAL A 17 14.47 -3.50 -3.05
C VAL A 17 13.14 -4.02 -3.58
N LEU A 18 12.26 -4.45 -2.67
CA LEU A 18 10.87 -4.77 -2.99
C LEU A 18 10.00 -3.52 -2.88
N THR A 19 9.32 -3.18 -3.97
CA THR A 19 8.42 -2.02 -4.07
C THR A 19 7.00 -2.50 -4.34
N LEU A 20 6.03 -2.01 -3.55
CA LEU A 20 4.59 -2.19 -3.77
C LEU A 20 3.99 -0.89 -4.33
N ASN A 21 3.37 -0.96 -5.50
CA ASN A 21 2.67 0.17 -6.11
C ASN A 21 1.16 -0.09 -6.15
N ILE A 22 0.38 0.75 -5.46
CA ILE A 22 -1.09 0.66 -5.40
C ILE A 22 -1.68 1.64 -6.42
N ARG A 23 -2.27 1.13 -7.50
CA ARG A 23 -2.91 1.96 -8.54
C ARG A 23 -4.31 2.39 -8.11
N LYS A 24 -4.69 3.63 -8.47
CA LYS A 24 -6.01 4.20 -8.11
C LYS A 24 -6.34 3.97 -6.62
N PRO A 25 -5.49 4.43 -5.68
CA PRO A 25 -5.68 4.16 -4.26
C PRO A 25 -7.02 4.73 -3.76
N SER A 26 -7.56 4.08 -2.75
CA SER A 26 -8.81 4.38 -2.08
C SER A 26 -8.61 4.33 -0.57
N THR A 27 -9.55 4.87 0.19
CA THR A 27 -9.52 4.79 1.67
C THR A 27 -9.48 3.35 2.20
N PHE A 28 -9.95 2.38 1.42
CA PHE A 28 -9.91 0.95 1.75
C PHE A 28 -8.53 0.31 1.60
N ASP A 29 -7.57 0.98 0.96
CA ASP A 29 -6.17 0.55 0.92
C ASP A 29 -5.42 0.91 2.21
N GLY A 30 -6.02 1.73 3.07
CA GLY A 30 -5.46 2.00 4.39
C GLY A 30 -5.38 0.72 5.22
N GLY A 31 -4.29 0.57 5.97
CA GLY A 31 -4.09 -0.62 6.77
C GLY A 31 -2.63 -0.90 7.08
N ARG A 32 -2.39 -2.13 7.53
CA ARG A 32 -1.10 -2.61 7.99
C ARG A 32 -0.48 -3.48 6.91
N TYR A 33 0.66 -3.05 6.39
CA TYR A 33 1.39 -3.73 5.34
C TYR A 33 2.62 -4.39 5.94
N CYS A 34 2.87 -5.63 5.55
CA CYS A 34 4.06 -6.38 5.94
C CYS A 34 4.86 -6.76 4.69
N CYS A 35 6.17 -6.52 4.73
CA CYS A 35 7.12 -7.06 3.77
C CYS A 35 7.88 -8.20 4.43
N ARG A 36 7.88 -9.36 3.78
CA ARG A 36 8.55 -10.57 4.27
C ARG A 36 9.60 -11.04 3.28
N ALA A 37 10.85 -11.15 3.75
CA ALA A 37 11.94 -11.75 3.00
C ALA A 37 12.19 -13.17 3.54
N VAL A 38 12.30 -14.16 2.65
CA VAL A 38 12.50 -15.57 3.00
C VAL A 38 13.66 -16.13 2.20
N ASN A 39 14.54 -16.88 2.85
CA ASN A 39 15.61 -17.67 2.23
C ASN A 39 15.76 -19.02 2.97
N ASP A 40 16.71 -19.85 2.54
CA ASP A 40 16.93 -21.19 3.12
C ASP A 40 17.38 -21.16 4.60
N LEU A 41 17.87 -20.03 5.09
CA LEU A 41 18.35 -19.85 6.46
C LEU A 41 17.25 -19.30 7.40
N GLY A 42 16.17 -18.74 6.86
CA GLY A 42 15.07 -18.21 7.66
C GLY A 42 14.24 -17.13 6.95
N GLN A 43 13.59 -16.31 7.76
CA GLN A 43 12.74 -15.21 7.30
C GLN A 43 12.91 -13.98 8.18
N ASP A 44 12.68 -12.82 7.59
CA ASP A 44 12.60 -11.54 8.28
C ASP A 44 11.35 -10.77 7.81
N GLU A 45 10.75 -10.00 8.71
CA GLU A 45 9.49 -9.28 8.49
C GLU A 45 9.58 -7.83 8.99
N VAL A 46 9.09 -6.90 8.16
CA VAL A 46 8.94 -5.49 8.52
C VAL A 46 7.52 -5.02 8.26
N GLU A 47 7.00 -4.20 9.16
CA GLU A 47 5.62 -3.71 9.12
C GLU A 47 5.56 -2.19 9.00
N CYS A 48 4.59 -1.69 8.24
CA CYS A 48 4.23 -0.27 8.23
C CYS A 48 2.71 -0.07 8.17
N ARG A 49 2.25 1.08 8.68
CA ARG A 49 0.84 1.49 8.62
C ARG A 49 0.65 2.54 7.52
N LEU A 50 -0.20 2.23 6.54
CA LEU A 50 -0.60 3.14 5.48
C LEU A 50 -1.93 3.80 5.84
N GLU A 51 -1.96 5.14 5.85
CA GLU A 51 -3.19 5.93 5.99
C GLU A 51 -3.52 6.60 4.66
N VAL A 52 -4.66 6.25 4.07
CA VAL A 52 -5.15 6.89 2.84
C VAL A 52 -6.31 7.81 3.20
N ARG A 53 -6.16 9.11 2.89
CA ARG A 53 -7.19 10.12 3.15
C ARG A 53 -7.91 10.48 1.85
N ALA A 54 -9.23 10.59 1.92
CA ALA A 54 -10.01 11.11 0.80
C ALA A 54 -9.68 12.59 0.55
N VAL A 55 -9.66 12.98 -0.72
CA VAL A 55 -9.57 14.39 -1.08
C VAL A 55 -10.90 15.03 -0.66
N GLN A 56 -10.86 15.92 0.32
CA GLN A 56 -12.03 16.75 0.63
C GLN A 56 -12.08 17.84 -0.43
N GLU A 57 -13.05 17.77 -1.34
CA GLU A 57 -13.42 18.97 -2.10
C GLU A 57 -13.95 19.97 -1.06
N LYS A 58 -13.22 21.07 -0.85
CA LYS A 58 -13.71 22.15 0.01
C LYS A 58 -15.01 22.64 -0.63
N GLY A 59 -16.14 22.30 0.00
CA GLY A 59 -17.46 22.77 -0.40
C GLY A 59 -17.42 24.28 -0.57
N VAL A 60 -17.94 24.74 -1.71
CA VAL A 60 -18.26 26.14 -1.94
C VAL A 60 -19.20 26.56 -0.81
N GLU A 61 -18.71 27.40 0.10
CA GLU A 61 -19.52 28.01 1.13
C GLU A 61 -20.39 29.08 0.45
N GLU A 62 -21.55 28.68 -0.05
CA GLU A 62 -22.62 29.62 -0.41
C GLU A 62 -23.09 30.32 0.87
N LYS A 63 -22.52 31.49 1.12
CA LYS A 63 -23.06 32.44 2.09
C LYS A 63 -24.38 32.97 1.54
N LYS A 64 -25.48 32.53 2.15
CA LYS A 64 -26.82 33.09 2.03
C LYS A 64 -26.89 34.50 2.62
#